data_AF-A0A6A9JU77-F1
#
_entry.id   AF-A0A6A9JU77-F1
#
_cell.length_a   1.000
_cell.length_b   1.000
_cell.length_c   1.000
_cell.angle_alpha   90.00
_cell.angle_beta   90.00
_cell.angle_gamma   90.00
#
_symmetry.space_group_name_H-M   'P 1'
#
loop_
_entity.id
_entity.type
_entity.pdbx_description
1 polymer ?
#
loop_
_entity_poly.entity_id
_entity_poly.type
_entity_poly.pdbx_seq_one_letter_code
_entity_poly.pdbx_strand_id
1 'polypeptide(L)'
;MLSFVEDSGCTFIRNGSEYPAAEARAHLQKKLDYLERKDLVASSEDFIERAATQSSLSGTPYRVRCAGQTRNSADWLNQELRRLRQAP
;
A
#
# COMPACT_ATOMS: atom_id res chain seq x y z
N MET A 1 4.01 -8.05 2.43
CA MET A 1 3.41 -6.70 2.41
C MET A 1 1.95 -6.72 2.00
N LEU A 2 1.56 -7.36 0.89
CA LEU A 2 0.16 -7.40 0.46
C LEU A 2 -0.77 -8.12 1.46
N SER A 3 -0.33 -9.22 2.08
CA SER A 3 -1.10 -9.89 3.14
C SER A 3 -1.34 -8.98 4.33
N PHE A 4 -0.34 -8.19 4.75
CA PHE A 4 -0.53 -7.21 5.81
C PHE A 4 -1.63 -6.20 5.49
N VAL A 5 -1.73 -5.76 4.22
CA VAL A 5 -2.81 -4.85 3.81
C VAL A 5 -4.17 -5.53 3.95
N GLU A 6 -4.29 -6.76 3.46
CA GLU A 6 -5.51 -7.57 3.52
C GLU A 6 -5.96 -7.87 4.95
N ASP A 7 -5.01 -8.24 5.81
CA ASP A 7 -5.26 -8.64 7.20
C ASP A 7 -5.41 -7.46 8.17
N SER A 8 -5.08 -6.24 7.73
CA SER A 8 -5.05 -5.06 8.60
C SER A 8 -6.41 -4.65 9.17
N GLY A 9 -7.51 -5.04 8.53
CA GLY A 9 -8.84 -4.53 8.83
C GLY A 9 -9.00 -3.01 8.60
N CYS A 10 -8.01 -2.34 8.02
CA CYS A 10 -8.05 -0.90 7.77
C CYS A 10 -8.84 -0.58 6.51
N THR A 11 -9.49 0.60 6.50
CA THR A 11 -10.09 1.16 5.29
C THR A 11 -9.02 1.86 4.47
N PHE A 12 -8.89 1.50 3.20
CA PHE A 12 -7.98 2.15 2.27
C PHE A 12 -8.67 3.30 1.54
N ILE A 13 -8.06 4.47 1.51
CA ILE A 13 -8.62 5.68 0.92
C ILE A 13 -7.79 6.04 -0.31
N ARG A 14 -8.41 5.90 -1.49
CA ARG A 14 -7.79 6.18 -2.78
C ARG A 14 -8.64 7.18 -3.56
N ASN A 15 -8.03 8.29 -3.98
CA ASN A 15 -8.71 9.36 -4.72
C ASN A 15 -9.99 9.86 -4.03
N GLY A 16 -9.97 9.93 -2.69
CA GLY A 16 -11.12 10.35 -1.88
C GLY A 16 -12.18 9.28 -1.66
N SER A 17 -12.09 8.12 -2.32
CA SER A 17 -13.02 6.98 -2.12
C SER A 17 -12.45 5.97 -1.13
N GLU A 18 -13.34 5.34 -0.38
CA GLU A 18 -13.01 4.33 0.62
C GLU A 18 -13.16 2.92 0.06
N TYR A 19 -12.23 2.05 0.40
CA TYR A 19 -12.16 0.67 -0.06
C TYR A 19 -11.83 -0.27 1.11
N PRO A 20 -12.45 -1.45 1.18
CA PRO A 20 -12.09 -2.46 2.17
C PRO A 20 -10.68 -3.02 1.91
N ALA A 21 -10.08 -3.62 2.93
CA ALA A 21 -8.72 -4.15 2.90
C ALA A 21 -8.48 -5.15 1.75
N ALA A 22 -9.43 -6.04 1.46
CA ALA A 22 -9.35 -7.00 0.36
C ALA A 22 -9.29 -6.31 -1.02
N GLU A 23 -10.09 -5.27 -1.24
CA GLU A 23 -10.05 -4.48 -2.48
C GLU A 23 -8.75 -3.67 -2.59
N ALA A 24 -8.25 -3.16 -1.47
CA ALA A 24 -6.95 -2.49 -1.41
C ALA A 24 -5.82 -3.45 -1.80
N ARG A 25 -5.79 -4.67 -1.25
CA ARG A 25 -4.83 -5.72 -1.63
C ARG A 25 -4.91 -6.03 -3.13
N ALA A 26 -6.12 -6.22 -3.67
CA ALA A 26 -6.31 -6.51 -5.08
C ALA A 26 -5.83 -5.34 -5.97
N HIS A 27 -6.07 -4.10 -5.56
CA HIS A 27 -5.58 -2.92 -6.27
C HIS A 27 -4.05 -2.84 -6.27
N LEU A 28 -3.42 -3.02 -5.12
CA LEU A 28 -1.96 -2.96 -4.98
C LEU A 28 -1.28 -4.13 -5.70
N GLN A 29 -1.87 -5.34 -5.69
CA GLN A 29 -1.38 -6.48 -6.47
C GLN A 29 -1.35 -6.15 -7.96
N LYS A 30 -2.44 -5.60 -8.52
CA LYS A 30 -2.47 -5.21 -9.95
C LYS A 30 -1.36 -4.22 -10.31
N LYS A 31 -1.03 -3.29 -9.40
CA LYS A 31 0.06 -2.34 -9.60
C LYS A 31 1.43 -3.03 -9.50
N LEU A 32 1.61 -3.93 -8.53
CA LEU A 32 2.83 -4.73 -8.40
C LEU A 32 3.06 -5.56 -9.68
N ASP A 33 2.06 -6.31 -10.15
CA ASP A 33 2.15 -7.13 -11.35
C ASP A 33 2.55 -6.29 -12.58
N TYR A 34 2.04 -5.06 -12.66
CA TYR A 34 2.40 -4.13 -13.73
C TYR A 34 3.87 -3.70 -13.63
N LEU A 35 4.35 -3.36 -12.44
CA LEU A 35 5.73 -2.95 -12.22
C LEU A 35 6.70 -4.11 -12.46
N GLU A 36 6.37 -5.32 -12.02
CA GLU A 36 7.17 -6.54 -12.23
C GLU A 36 7.32 -6.83 -13.72
N ARG A 37 6.22 -6.79 -14.50
CA ARG A 37 6.28 -6.96 -15.97
C ARG A 37 7.10 -5.90 -16.68
N LYS A 38 7.37 -4.77 -16.04
CA LYS A 38 8.14 -3.65 -16.59
C LYS A 38 9.55 -3.56 -16.02
N ASP A 39 9.93 -4.48 -15.12
CA ASP A 39 11.20 -4.45 -14.40
C ASP A 39 11.42 -3.13 -13.64
N LEU A 40 10.32 -2.58 -13.07
CA LEU A 40 10.28 -1.30 -12.36
C LEU A 40 10.15 -1.46 -10.84
N VAL A 41 10.33 -2.67 -10.32
CA VAL A 41 10.25 -2.97 -8.89
C VAL A 41 11.29 -4.04 -8.55
N ALA A 42 12.27 -3.68 -7.74
CA ALA A 42 13.32 -4.58 -7.31
C ALA A 42 13.26 -4.86 -5.79
N SER A 43 12.51 -4.06 -5.05
CA SER A 43 12.46 -4.09 -3.59
C SER A 43 11.07 -3.82 -3.03
N SER A 44 10.90 -4.09 -1.74
CA SER A 44 9.68 -3.73 -1.01
C SER A 44 9.50 -2.21 -0.95
N GLU A 45 10.59 -1.46 -0.86
CA GLU A 45 10.61 0.00 -0.93
C GLU A 45 10.11 0.51 -2.27
N ASP A 46 10.60 -0.05 -3.39
CA ASP A 46 10.12 0.29 -4.73
C ASP A 46 8.62 0.05 -4.86
N PHE A 47 8.14 -1.08 -4.31
CA PHE A 47 6.71 -1.36 -4.27
C PHE A 47 5.94 -0.29 -3.48
N ILE A 48 6.42 0.08 -2.29
CA ILE A 48 5.75 1.09 -1.46
C ILE A 48 5.72 2.44 -2.19
N GLU A 49 6.84 2.88 -2.74
CA GLU A 49 6.98 4.16 -3.43
C GLU A 49 6.13 4.21 -4.70
N ARG A 50 6.23 3.20 -5.57
CA ARG A 50 5.67 3.24 -6.92
C ARG A 50 4.24 2.71 -7.00
N ALA A 51 3.88 1.76 -6.14
CA ALA A 51 2.56 1.14 -6.16
C ALA A 51 1.65 1.60 -5.02
N ALA A 52 2.19 1.81 -3.81
CA ALA A 52 1.35 1.93 -2.62
C ALA A 52 1.27 3.34 -2.00
N THR A 53 1.98 4.31 -2.55
CA THR A 53 2.02 5.69 -2.02
C THR A 53 0.93 6.58 -2.61
N GLN A 54 0.71 6.51 -3.92
CA GLN A 54 -0.20 7.42 -4.61
C GLN A 54 -0.73 6.86 -5.93
N SER A 55 -1.79 7.51 -6.43
CA SER A 55 -2.34 7.24 -7.75
C SER A 55 -1.36 7.63 -8.84
N SER A 56 -0.92 6.66 -9.64
CA SER A 56 -0.07 6.94 -10.81
C SER A 56 -0.80 7.75 -11.88
N LEU A 57 -2.13 7.83 -11.83
CA LEU A 57 -2.95 8.59 -12.78
C LEU A 57 -3.20 10.04 -12.32
N SER A 58 -3.39 10.26 -11.03
CA SER A 58 -3.80 11.57 -10.48
C SER A 58 -2.78 12.21 -9.54
N GLY A 59 -1.71 11.50 -9.17
CA GLY A 59 -0.75 11.94 -8.16
C GLY A 59 -1.31 12.02 -6.74
N THR A 60 -2.57 11.62 -6.52
CA THR A 60 -3.21 11.76 -5.19
C THR A 60 -2.64 10.74 -4.20
N PRO A 61 -2.13 11.17 -3.04
CA PRO A 61 -1.65 10.27 -2.00
C PRO A 61 -2.75 9.34 -1.49
N TYR A 62 -2.38 8.07 -1.29
CA TYR A 62 -3.23 7.09 -0.64
C TYR A 62 -3.16 7.25 0.88
N ARG A 63 -4.29 7.05 1.53
CA ARG A 63 -4.38 7.05 2.99
C ARG A 63 -4.97 5.74 3.48
N VAL A 64 -4.73 5.42 4.73
CA VAL A 64 -5.38 4.31 5.42
C VAL A 64 -6.02 4.82 6.69
N ARG A 65 -7.19 4.29 7.01
CA ARG A 65 -7.89 4.56 8.27
C ARG A 65 -7.98 3.27 9.07
N CYS A 66 -7.27 3.22 10.18
CA CYS A 66 -7.20 2.08 11.10
C CYS A 66 -7.71 2.56 12.46
N ALA A 67 -8.70 1.88 13.06
CA ALA A 67 -9.25 2.25 14.37
C ALA A 67 -9.59 3.76 14.51
N GLY A 68 -10.17 4.37 13.46
CA GLY A 68 -10.53 5.78 13.42
C GLY A 68 -9.37 6.75 13.12
N GLN A 69 -8.11 6.30 13.16
CA GLN A 69 -6.95 7.12 12.84
C GLN A 69 -6.58 7.03 11.37
N THR A 70 -6.48 8.18 10.70
CA THR A 70 -6.08 8.26 9.30
C THR A 70 -4.61 8.63 9.18
N ARG A 71 -3.86 7.91 8.35
CA ARG A 71 -2.44 8.17 8.05
C ARG A 71 -2.15 7.94 6.57
N ASN A 72 -1.02 8.45 6.08
CA ASN A 72 -0.57 8.13 4.73
C ASN A 72 -0.25 6.63 4.60
N SER A 73 -0.59 6.05 3.46
CA SER A 73 -0.28 4.65 3.14
C SER A 73 1.24 4.42 3.12
N ALA A 74 2.01 5.39 2.61
CA ALA A 74 3.47 5.31 2.57
C ALA A 74 4.08 5.16 3.97
N ASP A 75 3.71 6.01 4.92
CA ASP A 75 4.22 5.97 6.29
C ASP A 75 3.84 4.67 6.98
N TRP A 76 2.59 4.24 6.77
CA TRP A 76 2.06 3.00 7.33
C TRP A 76 2.80 1.76 6.85
N LEU A 77 3.01 1.62 5.54
CA LEU A 77 3.68 0.46 4.96
C LEU A 77 5.18 0.45 5.24
N ASN A 78 5.83 1.62 5.27
CA ASN A 78 7.23 1.72 5.67
C ASN A 78 7.44 1.36 7.15
N GLN A 79 6.50 1.74 8.02
CA GLN A 79 6.53 1.31 9.42
C GLN A 79 6.43 -0.21 9.53
N GLU A 80 5.52 -0.84 8.79
CA GLU A 80 5.39 -2.29 8.78
C GLU A 80 6.62 -2.98 8.18
N LEU A 81 7.19 -2.46 7.10
CA LEU A 81 8.39 -3.01 6.49
C LEU A 81 9.55 -3.03 7.50
N ARG A 82 9.73 -1.95 8.26
CA ARG A 82 10.73 -1.89 9.33
C ARG A 82 10.45 -2.94 10.41
N ARG A 83 9.18 -3.09 10.83
CA ARG A 83 8.78 -4.10 11.83
C ARG A 83 9.11 -5.53 11.35
N LEU A 84 8.79 -5.85 10.10
CA LEU A 84 9.04 -7.18 9.52
C LEU A 84 10.54 -7.51 9.42
N ARG A 85 11.39 -6.52 9.20
CA ARG A 85 12.86 -6.71 9.13
C ARG A 85 13.55 -6.76 10.48
N GLN A 86 12.90 -6.28 11.53
CA GLN A 86 13.37 -6.34 12.91
C GLN A 86 12.85 -7.56 13.67
N ALA A 87 11.91 -8.30 13.08
CA ALA A 87 11.46 -9.56 13.64
C ALA A 87 12.62 -10.58 13.62
N PRO A 88 12.89 -11.26 14.75
CA PRO A 88 13.96 -12.25 14.86
C PRO A 88 13.72 -13.50 14.01
#